data_AF-A0AAU1LID6-F1
#
_entry.id   AF-A0AAU1LID6-F1
#
_cell.length_a   1.000
_cell.length_b   1.000
_cell.length_c   1.000
_cell.angle_alpha   90.00
_cell.angle_beta   90.00
_cell.angle_gamma   90.00
#
_symmetry.space_group_name_H-M   'P 1'
#
loop_
_entity.id
_entity.type
_entity.pdbx_description
1 polymer ?
#
loop_
_entity_poly.entity_id
_entity_poly.type
_entity_poly.pdbx_seq_one_letter_code
_entity_poly.pdbx_strand_id
1 'polypeptide(L)'
;MDDSRTRRLALVPAGPAGLDSLGAGPDCSLADVFTLQGQRSASTGPVEERDYFFDTLAEYQWARDAAGLMPQTIDQLIKPVIELCEFYDVVPWRLAPKHLDQYLAGAGKRARSTVRAKINKIDGYFAFVWTR
;
A
#
# COMPACT_ATOMS: atom_id res chain seq x y z
N MET A 1 -33.05 -1.19 15.37
CA MET A 1 -32.99 -0.76 13.95
C MET A 1 -32.70 0.73 13.98
N ASP A 2 -31.43 1.08 13.93
CA ASP A 2 -30.93 2.44 14.16
C ASP A 2 -30.61 3.09 12.82
N ASP A 3 -31.43 4.07 12.41
CA ASP A 3 -31.28 4.85 11.18
C ASP A 3 -30.72 6.23 11.57
N SER A 4 -29.38 6.35 11.54
CA SER A 4 -28.71 7.63 11.79
C SER A 4 -28.50 8.37 10.47
N ARG A 5 -29.54 9.12 10.11
CA ARG A 5 -29.68 10.00 8.95
C ARG A 5 -28.67 11.17 9.02
N THR A 6 -27.63 11.09 8.18
CA THR A 6 -26.53 12.08 8.11
C THR A 6 -27.03 13.48 7.75
N ARG A 7 -26.51 14.45 8.51
CA ARG A 7 -26.85 15.86 8.58
C ARG A 7 -26.75 16.59 7.23
N ARG A 8 -27.82 17.31 6.88
CA ARG A 8 -27.83 18.42 5.91
C ARG A 8 -27.03 19.59 6.49
N LEU A 9 -25.89 19.92 5.89
CA LEU A 9 -25.25 21.22 6.08
C LEU A 9 -25.99 22.24 5.21
N ALA A 10 -26.69 23.16 5.88
CA ALA A 10 -27.34 24.31 5.28
C ALA A 10 -26.29 25.39 4.97
N LEU A 11 -26.27 25.85 3.72
CA LEU A 11 -25.52 27.03 3.30
C LEU A 11 -26.37 28.27 3.64
N VAL A 12 -25.88 29.11 4.55
CA VAL A 12 -26.47 30.41 4.90
C VAL A 12 -26.33 31.37 3.71
N PRO A 13 -27.37 32.16 3.35
CA PRO A 13 -27.32 33.06 2.20
C PRO A 13 -26.76 34.43 2.59
N ALA A 14 -26.03 35.05 1.66
CA ALA A 14 -25.81 36.50 1.66
C ALA A 14 -25.89 37.00 0.21
N GLY A 15 -26.96 37.73 -0.08
CA GLY A 15 -26.98 38.73 -1.16
C GLY A 15 -27.40 40.08 -0.53
N PRO A 16 -27.40 41.21 -1.26
CA PRO A 16 -27.14 41.36 -2.70
C PRO A 16 -26.16 42.52 -3.04
N ALA A 17 -25.88 42.66 -4.35
CA ALA A 17 -25.57 43.89 -5.09
C ALA A 17 -24.18 44.00 -5.73
N GLY A 18 -24.20 44.37 -7.02
CA GLY A 18 -23.09 45.00 -7.73
C GLY A 18 -22.58 44.19 -8.91
N LEU A 19 -23.00 44.55 -10.13
CA LEU A 19 -22.31 44.18 -11.35
C LEU A 19 -20.84 44.63 -11.27
N ASP A 20 -19.90 43.76 -11.65
CA ASP A 20 -18.95 44.02 -12.75
C ASP A 20 -17.96 42.85 -12.93
N SER A 21 -17.98 42.31 -14.15
CA SER A 21 -16.96 41.55 -14.90
C SER A 21 -15.87 40.69 -14.22
N LEU A 22 -15.85 39.42 -14.67
CA LEU A 22 -14.73 38.48 -14.78
C LEU A 22 -14.15 37.93 -13.46
N GLY A 23 -15.01 37.27 -12.69
CA GLY A 23 -14.60 36.42 -11.57
C GLY A 23 -14.33 34.98 -12.02
N ALA A 24 -13.08 34.56 -11.82
CA ALA A 24 -12.61 33.18 -11.96
C ALA A 24 -13.53 32.18 -11.22
N GLY A 25 -14.19 31.31 -11.98
CA GLY A 25 -14.87 30.10 -11.51
C GLY A 25 -13.98 28.87 -11.78
N PRO A 26 -14.17 27.78 -11.03
CA PRO A 26 -13.12 26.83 -10.71
C PRO A 26 -12.88 25.85 -11.85
N ASP A 27 -11.94 26.18 -12.72
CA ASP A 27 -11.19 25.16 -13.44
C ASP A 27 -10.25 24.49 -12.44
N CYS A 28 -10.83 23.71 -11.53
CA CYS A 28 -10.13 22.62 -10.84
C CYS A 28 -9.83 21.58 -11.93
N SER A 29 -8.90 21.96 -12.80
CA SER A 29 -8.45 21.22 -13.95
C SER A 29 -8.01 19.85 -13.47
N LEU A 30 -8.31 18.80 -14.23
CA LEU A 30 -7.81 17.45 -13.96
C LEU A 30 -6.29 17.45 -13.70
N ALA A 31 -5.54 18.36 -14.34
CA ALA A 31 -4.12 18.55 -14.09
C ALA A 31 -3.81 18.91 -12.63
N ASP A 32 -4.64 19.72 -11.98
CA ASP A 32 -4.49 20.11 -10.58
C ASP A 32 -4.84 18.96 -9.61
N VAL A 33 -5.74 18.06 -10.02
CA VAL A 33 -6.01 16.82 -9.28
C VAL A 33 -4.82 15.86 -9.40
N PHE A 34 -4.19 15.75 -10.57
CA PHE A 34 -2.99 14.93 -10.75
C PHE A 34 -1.78 15.49 -9.99
N THR A 35 -1.64 16.82 -9.88
CA THR A 35 -0.57 17.42 -9.06
C THR A 35 -0.85 17.25 -7.56
N LEU A 36 -2.09 17.42 -7.10
CA LEU A 36 -2.47 17.16 -5.70
C LEU A 36 -2.37 15.68 -5.32
N GLN A 37 -2.80 14.77 -6.19
CA GLN A 37 -2.64 13.33 -5.99
C GLN A 37 -1.17 12.92 -6.06
N GLY A 38 -0.42 13.44 -7.02
CA GLY A 38 1.03 13.19 -7.14
C GLY A 38 1.80 13.71 -5.93
N GLN A 39 1.45 14.89 -5.42
CA GLN A 39 1.99 15.44 -4.18
C GLN A 39 1.59 14.60 -2.97
N ARG A 40 0.31 14.18 -2.87
CA ARG A 40 -0.18 13.32 -1.79
C ARG A 40 0.52 11.96 -1.77
N SER A 41 0.71 11.34 -2.93
CA SER A 41 1.45 10.09 -3.09
C SER A 41 2.95 10.25 -2.83
N ALA A 42 3.53 11.42 -3.11
CA ALA A 42 4.91 11.73 -2.78
C ALA A 42 5.10 12.11 -1.29
N SER A 43 4.03 12.55 -0.62
CA SER A 43 4.02 12.94 0.79
C SER A 43 3.55 11.84 1.74
N THR A 44 3.26 10.64 1.25
CA THR A 44 3.03 9.49 2.13
C THR A 44 4.28 9.30 2.98
N GLY A 45 4.16 9.54 4.28
CA GLY A 45 5.30 9.48 5.18
C GLY A 45 5.87 8.07 5.24
N PRO A 46 7.16 7.88 5.59
CA PRO A 46 7.74 6.54 5.74
C PRO A 46 7.01 5.70 6.80
N VAL A 47 6.33 6.33 7.76
CA VAL A 47 5.48 5.67 8.76
C VAL A 47 4.19 5.15 8.12
N GLU A 48 3.49 5.99 7.35
CA GLU A 48 2.26 5.61 6.66
C GLU A 48 2.50 4.48 5.65
N GLU A 49 3.66 4.49 4.98
CA GLU A 49 4.05 3.38 4.09
C GLU A 49 4.26 2.06 4.84
N ARG A 50 4.84 2.10 6.05
CA ARG A 50 5.03 0.91 6.89
C ARG A 50 3.71 0.38 7.42
N ASP A 51 2.82 1.26 7.85
CA ASP A 51 1.48 0.87 8.32
C ASP A 51 0.69 0.22 7.17
N TYR A 52 0.73 0.82 5.98
CA TYR A 52 0.13 0.23 4.78
C TYR A 52 0.75 -1.13 4.43
N PHE A 53 2.05 -1.32 4.66
CA PHE A 53 2.69 -2.63 4.48
C PHE A 53 2.10 -3.68 5.44
N PHE A 54 1.94 -3.35 6.73
CA PHE A 54 1.31 -4.27 7.68
C PHE A 54 -0.15 -4.58 7.34
N ASP A 55 -0.90 -3.60 6.83
CA ASP A 55 -2.26 -3.81 6.33
C ASP A 55 -2.27 -4.81 5.17
N THR A 56 -1.36 -4.68 4.19
CA THR A 56 -1.26 -5.63 3.07
C THR A 56 -0.84 -7.03 3.51
N LEU A 57 -0.02 -7.15 4.57
CA LEU A 57 0.31 -8.45 5.16
C LEU A 57 -0.88 -9.09 5.84
N ALA A 58 -1.66 -8.33 6.62
CA ALA A 58 -2.87 -8.82 7.27
C ALA A 58 -3.89 -9.28 6.23
N GLU A 59 -4.08 -8.50 5.16
CA GLU A 59 -4.96 -8.87 4.04
C GLU A 59 -4.50 -10.16 3.36
N TYR A 60 -3.19 -10.31 3.11
CA TYR A 60 -2.64 -11.53 2.55
C TYR A 60 -2.87 -12.74 3.45
N GLN A 61 -2.67 -12.59 4.76
CA GLN A 61 -2.94 -13.66 5.74
C GLN A 61 -4.41 -14.07 5.71
N TRP A 62 -5.34 -13.11 5.70
CA TRP A 62 -6.77 -13.39 5.61
C TRP A 62 -7.14 -14.10 4.31
N ALA A 63 -6.57 -13.70 3.18
CA ALA A 63 -6.82 -14.36 1.90
C ALA A 63 -6.34 -15.84 1.91
N ARG A 64 -5.22 -16.13 2.59
CA ARG A 64 -4.70 -17.50 2.72
C ARG A 64 -5.47 -18.34 3.73
N ASP A 65 -5.92 -17.74 4.83
CA ASP A 65 -6.79 -18.38 5.81
C ASP A 65 -8.14 -18.75 5.18
N ALA A 66 -8.74 -17.82 4.42
CA ALA A 66 -9.96 -18.08 3.64
C ALA A 66 -9.79 -19.18 2.58
N ALA A 67 -8.57 -19.38 2.07
CA ALA A 67 -8.23 -20.48 1.17
C ALA A 67 -7.97 -21.82 1.91
N GLY A 68 -8.10 -21.86 3.24
CA GLY A 68 -7.97 -23.05 4.07
C GLY A 68 -6.52 -23.44 4.39
N LEU A 69 -5.55 -22.54 4.26
CA LEU A 69 -4.18 -22.83 4.68
C LEU A 69 -4.09 -22.82 6.21
N MET A 70 -3.34 -23.77 6.78
CA MET A 70 -3.08 -23.78 8.22
C MET A 70 -2.31 -22.52 8.64
N PRO A 71 -2.60 -21.92 9.82
CA PRO A 71 -1.93 -20.70 10.29
C PRO A 71 -0.40 -20.80 10.30
N GLN A 72 0.14 -21.94 10.74
CA GLN A 72 1.59 -22.18 10.74
C GLN A 72 2.20 -22.12 9.32
N THR A 73 1.45 -22.55 8.31
CA THR A 73 1.89 -22.46 6.90
C THR A 73 1.88 -21.01 6.45
N ILE A 74 0.86 -20.23 6.83
CA ILE A 74 0.76 -18.80 6.50
C ILE A 74 1.93 -18.03 7.12
N ASP A 75 2.27 -18.29 8.38
CA ASP A 75 3.44 -17.70 9.05
C ASP A 75 4.74 -17.97 8.27
N GLN A 76 4.89 -19.20 7.78
CA GLN A 76 6.04 -19.57 6.96
C GLN A 76 6.07 -18.92 5.58
N LEU A 77 4.93 -18.45 5.06
CA LEU A 77 4.85 -17.71 3.80
C LEU A 77 5.26 -16.25 3.97
N ILE A 78 4.82 -15.60 5.06
CA ILE A 78 5.05 -14.16 5.31
C ILE A 78 6.44 -13.88 5.88
N LYS A 79 6.99 -14.79 6.70
CA LYS A 79 8.29 -14.64 7.34
C LYS A 79 9.42 -14.18 6.39
N PRO A 80 9.63 -14.81 5.22
CA PRO A 80 10.69 -14.38 4.32
C PRO A 80 10.49 -12.97 3.73
N VAL A 81 9.25 -12.48 3.65
CA VAL A 81 8.93 -11.12 3.19
C VAL A 81 9.30 -10.11 4.27
N ILE A 82 8.89 -10.37 5.51
CA ILE A 82 9.23 -9.54 6.67
C ILE A 82 10.75 -9.47 6.84
N GLU A 83 11.44 -10.61 6.86
CA GLU A 83 12.90 -10.67 6.98
C GLU A 83 13.63 -9.86 5.90
N LEU A 84 13.12 -9.86 4.66
CA LEU A 84 13.72 -9.11 3.55
C LEU A 84 13.51 -7.59 3.71
N CYS A 85 12.31 -7.18 4.10
CA CYS A 85 11.97 -5.78 4.30
C CYS A 85 12.71 -5.20 5.51
N GLU A 86 12.80 -5.96 6.61
CA GLU A 86 13.58 -5.59 7.80
C GLU A 86 15.08 -5.50 7.49
N PHE A 87 15.64 -6.41 6.69
CA PHE A 87 17.06 -6.42 6.36
C PHE A 87 17.51 -5.14 5.64
N TYR A 88 16.66 -4.59 4.78
CA TYR A 88 16.95 -3.37 4.03
C TYR A 88 16.31 -2.11 4.62
N ASP A 89 15.53 -2.24 5.71
CA ASP A 89 14.73 -1.18 6.32
C ASP A 89 13.79 -0.46 5.33
N VAL A 90 13.25 -1.21 4.37
CA VAL A 90 12.37 -0.69 3.31
C VAL A 90 11.09 -1.52 3.20
N VAL A 91 10.03 -0.88 2.71
CA VAL A 91 8.74 -1.52 2.39
C VAL A 91 8.80 -2.27 1.04
N PRO A 92 7.86 -3.19 0.77
CA PRO A 92 7.94 -4.08 -0.39
C PRO A 92 8.05 -3.39 -1.75
N TRP A 93 7.30 -2.31 -1.98
CA TRP A 93 7.32 -1.57 -3.26
C TRP A 93 8.55 -0.67 -3.45
N ARG A 94 9.39 -0.51 -2.42
CA ARG A 94 10.69 0.17 -2.53
C ARG A 94 11.85 -0.81 -2.75
N LEU A 95 11.59 -2.13 -2.74
CA LEU A 95 12.63 -3.13 -3.01
C LEU A 95 13.01 -3.13 -4.50
N ALA A 96 14.32 -3.04 -4.75
CA ALA A 96 14.87 -3.22 -6.09
C ALA A 96 15.21 -4.70 -6.33
N PRO A 97 15.15 -5.21 -7.57
CA PRO A 97 15.52 -6.60 -7.89
C PRO A 97 16.92 -6.98 -7.39
N LYS A 98 17.89 -6.06 -7.49
CA LYS A 98 19.26 -6.22 -6.98
C LYS A 98 19.32 -6.51 -5.48
N HIS A 99 18.38 -5.99 -4.68
CA HIS A 99 18.34 -6.21 -3.23
C HIS A 99 17.98 -7.68 -2.93
N LEU A 100 17.05 -8.25 -3.70
CA LEU A 100 16.66 -9.64 -3.57
C LEU A 100 17.83 -10.56 -3.96
N ASP A 101 18.51 -10.28 -5.07
CA ASP A 101 19.68 -11.05 -5.51
C ASP A 101 20.81 -11.02 -4.48
N GLN A 102 21.15 -9.84 -3.95
CA GLN A 102 22.19 -9.68 -2.93
C GLN A 102 21.83 -10.37 -1.61
N TYR A 103 20.56 -10.28 -1.21
CA TYR A 103 20.07 -10.92 0.00
C TYR A 103 20.12 -12.45 -0.08
N LEU A 104 19.81 -13.01 -1.25
CA LEU A 104 19.89 -14.44 -1.50
C LEU A 104 21.35 -14.91 -1.71
N ALA A 105 22.23 -14.04 -2.18
CA ALA A 105 23.66 -14.30 -2.31
C ALA A 105 24.45 -14.21 -0.99
N GLY A 106 23.83 -13.68 0.09
CA GLY A 106 24.45 -13.44 1.40
C GLY A 106 25.06 -14.68 2.08
N ALA A 107 26.05 -14.41 2.95
CA ALA A 107 27.03 -15.38 3.46
C ALA A 107 26.43 -16.62 4.16
N GLY A 108 26.86 -17.80 3.70
CA GLY A 108 26.55 -19.11 4.30
C GLY A 108 25.65 -19.99 3.42
N LYS A 109 26.19 -20.43 2.27
CA LYS A 109 25.67 -21.46 1.34
C LYS A 109 24.37 -22.15 1.78
N ARG A 110 23.24 -21.46 1.64
CA ARG A 110 21.92 -22.07 1.83
C ARG A 110 21.69 -23.05 0.68
N ALA A 111 21.19 -24.25 0.96
CA ALA A 111 20.93 -25.25 -0.07
C ALA A 111 20.05 -24.66 -1.19
N ARG A 112 20.30 -24.98 -2.47
CA ARG A 112 19.53 -24.40 -3.59
C ARG A 112 18.00 -24.58 -3.46
N SER A 113 17.57 -25.67 -2.82
CA SER A 113 16.17 -25.93 -2.50
C SER A 113 15.55 -24.88 -1.57
N THR A 114 16.30 -24.37 -0.60
CA THR A 114 15.81 -23.34 0.34
C THR A 114 15.80 -21.96 -0.30
N VAL A 115 16.72 -21.67 -1.23
CA VAL A 115 16.71 -20.43 -2.03
C VAL A 115 15.47 -20.37 -2.93
N ARG A 116 15.20 -21.42 -3.72
CA ARG A 116 14.03 -21.47 -4.60
C ARG A 116 12.72 -21.41 -3.81
N ALA A 117 12.64 -22.12 -2.68
CA ALA A 117 11.47 -22.05 -1.81
C ALA A 117 11.27 -20.64 -1.26
N LYS A 118 12.34 -19.93 -0.88
CA LYS A 118 12.26 -18.54 -0.40
C LYS A 118 11.79 -17.59 -1.50
N ILE A 119 12.35 -17.71 -2.72
CA ILE A 119 11.92 -16.93 -3.89
C ILE A 119 10.42 -17.13 -4.15
N ASN A 120 9.96 -18.38 -4.26
CA ASN A 120 8.55 -18.67 -4.55
C ASN A 120 7.59 -18.08 -3.50
N LYS A 121 7.99 -18.06 -2.22
CA LYS A 121 7.19 -17.48 -1.14
C LYS A 121 7.10 -15.95 -1.27
N ILE A 122 8.22 -15.31 -1.58
CA ILE A 122 8.29 -13.86 -1.80
C ILE A 122 7.47 -13.49 -3.05
N ASP A 123 7.68 -14.19 -4.16
CA ASP A 123 6.95 -13.98 -5.41
C ASP A 123 5.44 -14.16 -5.22
N GLY A 124 5.03 -15.16 -4.44
CA GLY A 124 3.61 -15.41 -4.13
C GLY A 124 2.94 -14.26 -3.37
N TYR A 125 3.69 -13.55 -2.52
CA TYR A 125 3.21 -12.33 -1.86
C TYR A 125 3.14 -11.16 -2.84
N PHE A 126 4.20 -10.90 -3.61
CA PHE A 126 4.20 -9.80 -4.58
C PHE A 126 3.14 -9.96 -5.67
N ALA A 127 2.91 -11.19 -6.14
CA ALA A 127 1.84 -11.49 -7.09
C ALA A 127 0.45 -11.16 -6.51
N PHE A 128 0.22 -11.46 -5.23
CA PHE A 128 -1.02 -11.09 -4.55
C PHE A 128 -1.20 -9.57 -4.49
N VAL A 129 -0.16 -8.84 -4.06
CA VAL A 129 -0.22 -7.37 -3.92
C VAL A 129 -0.49 -6.68 -5.26
N TRP A 130 0.07 -7.19 -6.37
CA TRP A 130 -0.11 -6.59 -7.69
C TRP A 130 -1.44 -6.95 -8.37
N THR A 131 -2.09 -8.03 -7.92
CA THR A 131 -3.36 -8.50 -8.53
C THR A 131 -4.59 -7.85 -7.91
N ARG A 132 -4.45 -7.15 -6.77
CA ARG A 132 -5.53 -6.36 -6.17
C ARG A 132 -5.64 -4.99 -6.83
#